data_AF-A0A974U2X5-F1
#
_entry.id   AF-A0A974U2X5-F1
#
_cell.length_a   1.000
_cell.length_b   1.000
_cell.length_c   1.000
_cell.angle_alpha   90.00
_cell.angle_beta   90.00
_cell.angle_gamma   90.00
#
_symmetry.space_group_name_H-M   'P 1'
#
loop_
_entity.id
_entity.type
_entity.pdbx_description
1 polymer ?
#
loop_
_entity_poly.entity_id
_entity_poly.type
_entity_poly.pdbx_seq_one_letter_code
_entity_poly.pdbx_strand_id
1 'polypeptide(L)'
;MEETIKIFIYIHAFFGGLGLISGIGSIIMKKGSIPHKRMGKLFSIGMITSSIISIPITFMPNHGNTFLCLIGLFTIYLVISGNQILTFKSKSKLYANAIDKIISGSMMFLSIAMILFGLYGLFQEITGNILYLIFGGFGLLLTIKDFIFYKNFKALKNGWLKNHVGKMIGAFIASVTAFIVAGLGIGSILSWILPSIIGTIYILYWKRKLQ
;
A
#
# COMPACT_ATOMS: atom_id res chain seq x y z
N MET A 1 -27.36 6.23 12.36
CA MET A 1 -25.89 6.23 12.26
C MET A 1 -25.38 4.85 11.86
N GLU A 2 -25.78 3.79 12.55
CA GLU A 2 -25.39 2.39 12.22
C GLU A 2 -25.69 1.96 10.77
N GLU A 3 -26.84 2.34 10.20
CA GLU A 3 -27.14 2.04 8.79
C GLU A 3 -26.14 2.69 7.82
N THR A 4 -25.73 3.93 8.08
CA THR A 4 -24.72 4.63 7.29
C THR A 4 -23.37 3.93 7.37
N ILE A 5 -22.97 3.46 8.56
CA ILE A 5 -21.73 2.69 8.75
C ILE A 5 -21.77 1.40 7.93
N LYS A 6 -22.88 0.65 7.99
CA LYS A 6 -23.06 -0.59 7.23
C LYS A 6 -22.96 -0.36 5.72
N ILE A 7 -23.59 0.70 5.21
CA ILE A 7 -23.49 1.07 3.79
C ILE A 7 -22.02 1.32 3.40
N PHE A 8 -21.27 2.05 4.22
CA PHE A 8 -19.87 2.34 3.96
C PHE A 8 -19.01 1.07 3.99
N ILE A 9 -19.25 0.17 4.94
CA ILE A 9 -18.57 -1.13 5.02
C ILE A 9 -18.84 -1.96 3.76
N TYR A 10 -20.09 -2.03 3.29
CA TYR A 10 -20.41 -2.77 2.06
C TYR A 10 -19.74 -2.17 0.83
N ILE A 11 -19.74 -0.84 0.69
CA ILE A 11 -19.04 -0.16 -0.40
C ILE A 11 -17.53 -0.44 -0.31
N HIS A 12 -16.93 -0.30 0.88
CA HIS A 12 -15.52 -0.61 1.13
C HIS A 12 -15.18 -2.05 0.73
N ALA A 13 -15.98 -3.02 1.18
CA ALA A 13 -15.78 -4.44 0.91
C ALA A 13 -15.95 -4.77 -0.58
N PHE A 14 -16.94 -4.18 -1.26
CA PHE A 14 -17.16 -4.38 -2.68
C PHE A 14 -15.97 -3.91 -3.53
N PHE A 15 -15.53 -2.66 -3.33
CA PHE A 15 -14.37 -2.12 -4.05
C PHE A 15 -13.06 -2.82 -3.65
N GLY A 16 -12.94 -3.23 -2.39
CA GLY A 16 -11.82 -4.03 -1.89
C GLY A 16 -11.73 -5.39 -2.59
N GLY A 17 -12.85 -6.10 -2.67
CA GLY A 17 -12.95 -7.38 -3.38
C GLY A 17 -12.63 -7.27 -4.87
N LEU A 18 -13.23 -6.29 -5.56
CA LEU A 18 -12.90 -6.00 -6.97
C LEU A 18 -11.42 -5.70 -7.17
N GLY A 19 -10.84 -4.92 -6.26
CA GLY A 19 -9.42 -4.63 -6.28
C GLY A 19 -8.59 -5.91 -6.12
N LEU A 20 -8.87 -6.75 -5.11
CA LEU A 20 -8.12 -7.99 -4.89
C LEU A 20 -8.18 -8.95 -6.09
N ILE A 21 -9.37 -9.17 -6.66
CA ILE A 21 -9.57 -10.03 -7.83
C ILE A 21 -8.77 -9.50 -9.02
N SER A 22 -8.86 -8.20 -9.30
CA SER A 22 -8.09 -7.58 -10.39
C SER A 22 -6.58 -7.53 -10.11
N GLY A 23 -6.16 -7.47 -8.84
CA GLY A 23 -4.78 -7.60 -8.41
C GLY A 23 -4.20 -8.96 -8.77
N ILE A 24 -4.91 -10.04 -8.44
CA ILE A 24 -4.55 -11.42 -8.85
C ILE A 24 -4.50 -11.51 -10.37
N GLY A 25 -5.52 -11.00 -11.07
CA GLY A 25 -5.53 -10.94 -12.54
C GLY A 25 -4.29 -10.25 -13.09
N SER A 26 -3.90 -9.09 -12.56
CA SER A 26 -2.70 -8.37 -12.98
C SER A 26 -1.40 -9.14 -12.72
N ILE A 27 -1.34 -9.94 -11.64
CA ILE A 27 -0.22 -10.81 -11.29
C ILE A 27 -0.07 -11.99 -12.27
N ILE A 28 -1.17 -12.57 -12.74
CA ILE A 28 -1.13 -13.71 -13.67
C ILE A 28 -0.83 -13.24 -15.11
N MET A 29 -1.37 -12.09 -15.52
CA MET A 29 -1.21 -11.59 -16.89
C MET A 29 0.25 -11.26 -17.23
N LYS A 30 0.60 -11.42 -18.52
CA LYS A 30 1.89 -11.03 -19.09
C LYS A 30 2.18 -9.56 -18.76
N LYS A 31 3.30 -9.28 -18.09
CA LYS A 31 3.65 -7.91 -17.65
C LYS A 31 3.75 -6.95 -18.83
N GLY A 32 3.15 -5.78 -18.68
CA GLY A 32 3.07 -4.75 -19.72
C GLY A 32 2.04 -4.99 -20.83
N SER A 33 1.40 -6.16 -20.89
CA SER A 33 0.31 -6.43 -21.83
C SER A 33 -0.93 -5.56 -21.55
N ILE A 34 -1.82 -5.43 -22.53
CA ILE A 34 -3.10 -4.72 -22.38
C ILE A 34 -3.92 -5.27 -21.19
N PRO A 35 -4.13 -6.60 -21.04
CA PRO A 35 -4.89 -7.11 -19.90
C PRO A 35 -4.21 -6.84 -18.56
N HIS A 36 -2.88 -6.93 -18.46
CA HIS A 36 -2.15 -6.53 -17.25
C HIS A 36 -2.39 -5.07 -16.88
N LYS A 37 -2.32 -4.16 -17.86
CA LYS A 37 -2.56 -2.72 -17.63
C LYS A 37 -4.00 -2.43 -17.22
N ARG A 38 -4.99 -3.07 -17.84
CA ARG A 38 -6.41 -2.93 -17.49
C ARG A 38 -6.69 -3.44 -16.08
N MET A 39 -6.21 -4.63 -15.74
CA MET A 39 -6.36 -5.21 -14.41
C MET A 39 -5.61 -4.40 -13.34
N GLY A 40 -4.39 -3.91 -13.64
CA GLY A 40 -3.66 -3.03 -12.72
C GLY A 40 -4.39 -1.70 -12.48
N LYS A 41 -5.07 -1.15 -13.49
CA LYS A 41 -5.88 0.06 -13.33
C LYS A 41 -7.12 -0.22 -12.45
N LEU A 42 -7.80 -1.34 -12.67
CA LEU A 42 -8.94 -1.75 -11.84
C LEU A 42 -8.51 -1.99 -10.39
N PHE A 43 -7.37 -2.66 -10.17
CA PHE A 43 -6.79 -2.84 -8.83
C PHE A 43 -6.55 -1.49 -8.16
N SER A 44 -5.96 -0.54 -8.89
CA SER A 44 -5.66 0.78 -8.34
C SER A 44 -6.92 1.56 -7.95
N ILE A 45 -7.93 1.57 -8.82
CA ILE A 45 -9.20 2.24 -8.55
C ILE A 45 -9.90 1.58 -7.35
N GLY A 46 -10.03 0.25 -7.37
CA GLY A 46 -10.68 -0.49 -6.28
C GLY A 46 -10.01 -0.26 -4.93
N MET A 47 -8.68 -0.34 -4.87
CA MET A 47 -7.93 -0.14 -3.62
C MET A 47 -7.99 1.29 -3.11
N ILE A 48 -7.88 2.30 -3.98
CA ILE A 48 -7.99 3.70 -3.57
C ILE A 48 -9.41 3.99 -3.08
N THR A 49 -10.44 3.62 -3.84
CA THR A 49 -11.83 3.84 -3.45
C THR A 49 -12.16 3.14 -2.14
N SER A 50 -11.79 1.86 -2.02
CA SER A 50 -11.98 1.09 -0.78
C SER A 50 -11.29 1.76 0.41
N SER A 51 -10.02 2.16 0.27
CA SER A 51 -9.26 2.80 1.36
C SER A 51 -9.85 4.17 1.76
N ILE A 52 -10.29 4.97 0.79
CA ILE A 52 -10.93 6.27 1.06
C ILE A 52 -12.23 6.07 1.86
N ILE A 53 -13.04 5.08 1.49
CA ILE A 53 -14.30 4.78 2.21
C ILE A 53 -14.02 4.26 3.62
N SER A 54 -12.93 3.51 3.84
CA SER A 54 -12.58 3.06 5.20
C SER A 54 -12.16 4.18 6.14
N ILE A 55 -11.59 5.28 5.65
CA ILE A 55 -11.07 6.36 6.50
C ILE A 55 -12.19 6.93 7.41
N PRO A 56 -13.35 7.38 6.90
CA PRO A 56 -14.45 7.82 7.76
C PRO A 56 -14.92 6.75 8.77
N ILE A 57 -14.97 5.48 8.37
CA ILE A 57 -15.41 4.37 9.24
C ILE A 57 -14.52 4.29 10.49
N THR A 58 -13.21 4.48 10.33
CA THR A 58 -12.25 4.41 11.44
C THR A 58 -12.34 5.53 12.48
N PHE A 59 -13.23 6.50 12.28
CA PHE A 59 -13.53 7.57 13.25
C PHE A 59 -14.96 7.48 13.80
N MET A 60 -15.78 6.54 13.32
CA MET A 60 -17.17 6.39 13.74
C MET A 60 -17.29 5.63 15.08
N PRO A 61 -18.37 5.87 15.86
CA PRO A 61 -18.59 5.19 17.13
C PRO A 61 -18.53 3.66 17.00
N ASN A 62 -17.90 2.99 17.96
CA ASN A 62 -17.68 1.53 18.00
C ASN A 62 -16.81 0.94 16.86
N HIS A 63 -16.35 1.76 15.92
CA HIS A 63 -15.51 1.36 14.78
C HIS A 63 -14.16 2.11 14.75
N GLY A 64 -13.90 2.90 15.79
CA GLY A 64 -12.69 3.70 15.96
C GLY A 64 -11.43 2.86 15.92
N ASN A 65 -10.55 3.08 14.93
CA ASN A 65 -9.29 2.37 14.84
C ASN A 65 -8.23 3.17 14.07
N THR A 66 -7.39 3.90 14.81
CA THR A 66 -6.30 4.72 14.27
C THR A 66 -5.32 3.89 13.42
N PHE A 67 -5.06 2.64 13.78
CA PHE A 67 -4.14 1.78 13.04
C PHE A 67 -4.70 1.47 11.64
N LEU A 68 -5.96 1.06 11.56
CA LEU A 68 -6.62 0.78 10.28
C LEU A 68 -6.71 2.03 9.39
N CYS A 69 -6.90 3.21 9.99
CA CYS A 69 -6.86 4.48 9.28
C CYS A 69 -5.50 4.70 8.59
N LEU A 70 -4.42 4.54 9.35
CA LEU A 70 -3.06 4.73 8.86
C LEU A 70 -2.66 3.66 7.82
N ILE A 71 -3.14 2.42 7.96
CA ILE A 71 -2.93 1.37 6.95
C ILE A 71 -3.70 1.66 5.65
N GLY A 72 -4.90 2.24 5.74
CA GLY A 72 -5.63 2.74 4.57
C GLY A 72 -4.83 3.81 3.82
N LEU A 73 -4.28 4.78 4.53
CA LEU A 73 -3.41 5.82 3.96
C LEU A 73 -2.11 5.25 3.37
N PHE A 74 -1.50 4.29 4.05
CA PHE A 74 -0.32 3.56 3.57
C PHE A 74 -0.60 2.83 2.25
N THR A 75 -1.75 2.17 2.15
CA THR A 75 -2.19 1.48 0.93
C THR A 75 -2.42 2.46 -0.22
N ILE A 76 -3.08 3.60 0.06
CA ILE A 76 -3.25 4.70 -0.90
C ILE A 76 -1.88 5.19 -1.41
N TYR A 77 -0.93 5.44 -0.52
CA TYR A 77 0.43 5.83 -0.89
C TYR A 77 1.09 4.81 -1.83
N LEU A 78 1.03 3.52 -1.50
CA LEU A 78 1.64 2.46 -2.31
C LEU A 78 1.05 2.41 -3.71
N VAL A 79 -0.28 2.50 -3.83
CA VAL A 79 -0.97 2.46 -5.13
C VAL A 79 -0.69 3.72 -5.95
N ILE A 80 -0.84 4.91 -5.37
CA ILE A 80 -0.62 6.17 -6.09
C ILE A 80 0.84 6.27 -6.51
N SER A 81 1.77 6.12 -5.57
CA SER A 81 3.20 6.25 -5.85
C SER A 81 3.71 5.11 -6.75
N GLY A 82 3.14 3.91 -6.62
CA GLY A 82 3.42 2.76 -7.50
C GLY A 82 3.02 3.02 -8.95
N ASN A 83 1.90 3.71 -9.21
CA ASN A 83 1.52 4.12 -10.56
C ASN A 83 2.33 5.32 -11.05
N GLN A 84 2.50 6.33 -10.20
CA GLN A 84 3.23 7.55 -10.51
C GLN A 84 4.68 7.29 -10.93
N ILE A 85 5.34 6.29 -10.32
CA ILE A 85 6.73 5.97 -10.64
C ILE A 85 6.93 5.58 -12.11
N LEU A 86 5.88 5.09 -12.80
CA LEU A 86 5.93 4.76 -14.22
C LEU A 86 6.17 5.99 -15.10
N THR A 87 5.84 7.20 -14.63
CA THR A 87 6.11 8.45 -15.36
C THR A 87 7.60 8.71 -15.55
N PHE A 88 8.46 8.15 -14.69
CA PHE A 88 9.92 8.22 -14.82
C PHE A 88 10.49 7.31 -15.92
N LYS A 89 9.64 6.55 -16.62
CA LYS A 89 10.00 5.90 -17.88
C LYS A 89 10.26 6.92 -19.00
N SER A 90 9.54 8.04 -19.00
CA SER A 90 9.62 9.02 -20.08
C SER A 90 10.96 9.75 -20.07
N LYS A 91 11.60 9.86 -21.24
CA LYS A 91 12.83 10.67 -21.41
C LYS A 91 12.58 12.16 -21.13
N SER A 92 11.34 12.62 -21.23
CA SER A 92 10.97 14.02 -20.93
C SER A 92 10.93 14.34 -19.44
N LYS A 93 10.85 13.33 -18.55
CA LYS A 93 10.83 13.57 -17.10
C LYS A 93 12.27 13.79 -16.62
N LEU A 94 12.69 15.05 -16.51
CA LEU A 94 14.06 15.41 -16.13
C LEU A 94 14.31 15.41 -14.62
N TYR A 95 13.26 15.64 -13.82
CA TYR A 95 13.30 15.70 -12.36
C TYR A 95 11.97 15.23 -11.75
N ALA A 96 11.98 14.89 -10.46
CA ALA A 96 10.77 14.61 -9.70
C ALA A 96 10.00 15.93 -9.44
N ASN A 97 8.73 15.95 -9.82
CA ASN A 97 7.86 17.12 -9.68
C ASN A 97 7.34 17.26 -8.24
N ALA A 98 6.62 18.36 -7.96
CA ALA A 98 6.07 18.61 -6.63
C ALA A 98 5.13 17.50 -6.16
N ILE A 99 4.31 16.95 -7.06
CA ILE A 99 3.36 15.88 -6.73
C ILE A 99 4.09 14.61 -6.27
N ASP A 100 5.18 14.22 -6.95
CA ASP A 100 6.03 13.07 -6.55
C ASP A 100 6.55 13.25 -5.11
N LYS A 101 7.01 14.45 -4.78
CA LYS A 101 7.57 14.78 -3.46
C LYS A 101 6.49 14.88 -2.38
N ILE A 102 5.33 15.45 -2.68
CA ILE A 102 4.21 15.58 -1.74
C ILE A 102 3.69 14.20 -1.33
N ILE A 103 3.52 13.28 -2.29
CA ILE A 103 3.03 11.92 -2.00
C ILE A 103 4.01 11.14 -1.12
N SER A 104 5.31 11.16 -1.43
CA SER A 104 6.31 10.49 -0.59
C SER A 104 6.54 11.21 0.73
N GLY A 105 6.44 12.54 0.76
CA GLY A 105 6.60 13.37 1.95
C GLY A 105 5.45 13.19 2.96
N SER A 106 4.19 13.13 2.48
CA SER A 106 3.04 12.87 3.35
C SER A 106 3.13 11.49 3.98
N MET A 107 3.49 10.46 3.21
CA MET A 107 3.72 9.13 3.78
C MET A 107 4.91 9.11 4.75
N MET A 108 5.97 9.88 4.50
CA MET A 108 7.10 9.96 5.42
C MET A 108 6.66 10.53 6.77
N PHE A 109 5.86 11.59 6.76
CA PHE A 109 5.24 12.15 7.97
C PHE A 109 4.36 11.12 8.69
N LEU A 110 3.44 10.47 7.96
CA LEU A 110 2.56 9.43 8.54
C LEU A 110 3.37 8.26 9.12
N SER A 111 4.47 7.88 8.49
CA SER A 111 5.35 6.81 8.96
C SER A 111 6.02 7.17 10.28
N ILE A 112 6.48 8.43 10.42
CA ILE A 112 7.03 8.93 11.69
C ILE A 112 5.94 8.94 12.76
N ALA A 113 4.72 9.40 12.44
CA ALA A 113 3.60 9.39 13.37
C ALA A 113 3.25 7.95 13.83
N MET A 114 3.25 6.98 12.92
CA MET A 114 3.08 5.56 13.26
C MET A 114 4.17 5.09 14.23
N ILE A 115 5.44 5.40 13.96
CA ILE A 115 6.53 5.01 14.85
C ILE A 115 6.35 5.62 16.24
N LEU A 116 6.01 6.91 16.33
CA LEU A 116 5.78 7.59 17.61
C LEU A 116 4.60 6.99 18.38
N PHE A 117 3.47 6.70 17.72
CA PHE A 117 2.34 6.01 18.35
C PHE A 117 2.70 4.60 18.80
N GLY A 118 3.45 3.86 17.99
CA GLY A 118 3.93 2.52 18.35
C GLY A 118 4.83 2.54 19.58
N LEU A 119 5.80 3.46 19.64
CA LEU A 119 6.70 3.62 20.79
C LEU A 119 5.92 4.00 22.05
N TYR A 120 5.08 5.03 21.96
CA TYR A 120 4.23 5.45 23.08
C TYR A 120 3.37 4.31 23.59
N GLY A 121 2.73 3.57 22.68
CA GLY A 121 1.87 2.46 23.02
C GLY A 121 2.58 1.24 23.62
N LEU A 122 3.86 1.02 23.27
CA LEU A 122 4.69 0.01 23.95
C LEU A 122 5.00 0.39 25.39
N PHE A 123 5.28 1.67 25.67
CA PHE A 123 5.48 2.14 27.06
C PHE A 123 4.23 2.01 27.93
N GLN A 124 3.04 2.03 27.32
CA GLN A 124 1.75 1.87 28.00
C GLN A 124 1.25 0.41 27.98
N GLU A 125 2.07 -0.55 27.52
CA GLU A 125 1.72 -1.98 27.43
C GLU A 125 0.43 -2.28 26.62
N ILE A 126 0.06 -1.39 25.69
CA ILE A 126 -1.14 -1.56 24.87
C ILE A 126 -0.85 -2.59 23.77
N THR A 127 -1.63 -3.68 23.77
CA THR A 127 -1.50 -4.80 22.83
C THR A 127 -1.68 -4.36 21.37
N GLY A 128 -0.86 -4.90 20.47
CA GLY A 128 -0.94 -4.64 19.02
C GLY A 128 -0.13 -3.44 18.53
N ASN A 129 0.47 -2.63 19.41
CA ASN A 129 1.24 -1.45 18.99
C ASN A 129 2.53 -1.74 18.22
N ILE A 130 3.05 -2.96 18.33
CA ILE A 130 4.16 -3.43 17.50
C ILE A 130 3.85 -3.29 15.99
N LEU A 131 2.58 -3.39 15.60
CA LEU A 131 2.16 -3.23 14.21
C LEU A 131 2.42 -1.82 13.69
N TYR A 132 2.23 -0.79 14.51
CA TYR A 132 2.57 0.58 14.12
C TYR A 132 4.06 0.74 13.84
N LEU A 133 4.92 0.11 14.64
CA LEU A 133 6.37 0.13 14.41
C LEU A 133 6.76 -0.58 13.12
N ILE A 134 6.15 -1.74 12.85
CA ILE A 134 6.42 -2.52 11.64
C ILE A 134 6.02 -1.73 10.39
N PHE A 135 4.76 -1.27 10.32
CA PHE A 135 4.27 -0.57 9.14
C PHE A 135 4.83 0.86 9.01
N GLY A 136 5.05 1.54 10.13
CA GLY A 136 5.74 2.84 10.16
C GLY A 136 7.19 2.73 9.70
N GLY A 137 7.92 1.71 10.16
CA GLY A 137 9.26 1.41 9.69
C GLY A 137 9.30 1.09 8.19
N PHE A 138 8.39 0.24 7.70
CA PHE A 138 8.28 -0.05 6.26
C PHE A 138 7.94 1.20 5.44
N GLY A 139 6.98 2.01 5.88
CA GLY A 139 6.63 3.27 5.22
C GLY A 139 7.82 4.23 5.13
N LEU A 140 8.55 4.40 6.23
CA LEU A 140 9.73 5.26 6.26
C LEU A 140 10.83 4.75 5.32
N LEU A 141 11.09 3.43 5.32
CA LEU A 141 12.08 2.82 4.42
C LEU A 141 11.70 3.02 2.94
N LEU A 142 10.42 2.95 2.60
CA LEU A 142 9.94 3.15 1.23
C LEU A 142 10.05 4.61 0.79
N THR A 143 9.69 5.55 1.66
CA THR A 143 9.76 6.99 1.32
C THR A 143 11.20 7.49 1.24
N ILE A 144 12.11 6.99 2.08
CA ILE A 144 13.55 7.25 1.93
C ILE A 144 14.04 6.75 0.56
N LYS A 145 13.66 5.53 0.17
CA LYS A 145 14.01 4.97 -1.15
C LYS A 145 13.44 5.79 -2.29
N ASP A 146 12.26 6.39 -2.13
CA ASP A 146 11.68 7.30 -3.11
C ASP A 146 12.54 8.55 -3.30
N PHE A 147 12.91 9.22 -2.21
CA PHE A 147 13.73 10.42 -2.30
C PHE A 147 15.13 10.14 -2.86
N ILE A 148 15.72 8.98 -2.55
CA ILE A 148 16.97 8.51 -3.18
C ILE A 148 16.75 8.27 -4.68
N PHE A 149 15.65 7.61 -5.06
CA PHE A 149 15.31 7.35 -6.45
C PHE A 149 15.09 8.66 -7.23
N TYR A 150 14.38 9.65 -6.66
CA TYR A 150 14.13 10.93 -7.31
C TYR A 150 15.40 11.70 -7.64
N LYS A 151 16.47 11.52 -6.88
CA LYS A 151 17.79 12.10 -7.15
C LYS A 151 18.56 11.33 -8.24
N ASN A 152 18.40 10.01 -8.30
CA ASN A 152 19.32 9.12 -9.04
C ASN A 152 18.65 8.31 -10.18
N PHE A 153 17.36 8.51 -10.48
CA PHE A 153 16.60 7.63 -11.38
C PHE A 153 17.18 7.48 -12.80
N LYS A 154 17.89 8.49 -13.31
CA LYS A 154 18.52 8.45 -14.64
C LYS A 154 19.65 7.42 -14.74
N ALA A 155 20.35 7.17 -13.63
CA ALA A 155 21.44 6.20 -13.56
C ALA A 155 20.93 4.75 -13.35
N LEU A 156 19.66 4.57 -13.00
CA LEU A 156 19.11 3.29 -12.59
C LEU A 156 18.39 2.59 -13.75
N LYS A 157 19.05 1.61 -14.38
CA LYS A 157 18.43 0.74 -15.39
C LYS A 157 17.19 0.07 -14.81
N ASN A 158 16.04 0.29 -15.47
CA ASN A 158 14.72 -0.21 -15.07
C ASN A 158 14.31 0.15 -13.62
N GLY A 159 14.91 1.17 -13.01
CA GLY A 159 14.65 1.54 -11.62
C GLY A 159 13.17 1.87 -11.36
N TRP A 160 12.53 2.58 -12.30
CA TRP A 160 11.09 2.88 -12.25
C TRP A 160 10.23 1.60 -12.22
N LEU A 161 10.58 0.58 -13.02
CA LEU A 161 9.81 -0.65 -13.11
C LEU A 161 10.00 -1.53 -11.88
N LYS A 162 11.22 -1.59 -11.33
CA LYS A 162 11.52 -2.29 -10.07
C LYS A 162 10.76 -1.66 -8.89
N ASN A 163 10.67 -0.34 -8.86
CA ASN A 163 9.88 0.39 -7.86
C ASN A 163 8.37 0.17 -8.04
N HIS A 164 7.88 0.19 -9.29
CA HIS A 164 6.48 -0.13 -9.59
C HIS A 164 6.09 -1.52 -9.07
N VAL A 165 6.87 -2.55 -9.41
CA VAL A 165 6.61 -3.93 -8.93
C VAL A 165 6.62 -3.99 -7.41
N GLY A 166 7.61 -3.38 -6.75
CA GLY A 166 7.70 -3.37 -5.29
C GLY A 166 6.48 -2.74 -4.63
N LYS A 167 6.03 -1.58 -5.12
CA LYS A 167 4.90 -0.85 -4.53
C LYS A 167 3.55 -1.48 -4.83
N MET A 168 3.32 -1.94 -6.06
CA MET A 168 2.05 -2.56 -6.43
C MET A 168 1.84 -3.91 -5.73
N ILE A 169 2.90 -4.71 -5.59
CA ILE A 169 2.82 -5.96 -4.84
C ILE A 169 2.77 -5.67 -3.33
N GLY A 170 3.48 -4.66 -2.83
CA GLY A 170 3.33 -4.19 -1.45
C GLY A 170 1.88 -3.80 -1.11
N ALA A 171 1.22 -3.07 -2.02
CA ALA A 171 -0.19 -2.71 -1.85
C ALA A 171 -1.07 -3.96 -1.82
N PHE A 172 -0.82 -4.91 -2.73
CA PHE A 172 -1.57 -6.17 -2.76
C PHE A 172 -1.39 -6.99 -1.48
N ILE A 173 -0.16 -7.08 -0.94
CA ILE A 173 0.12 -7.73 0.35
C ILE A 173 -0.70 -7.05 1.46
N ALA A 174 -0.59 -5.72 1.59
CA ALA A 174 -1.30 -4.96 2.62
C ALA A 174 -2.81 -5.20 2.57
N SER A 175 -3.39 -5.18 1.37
CA SER A 175 -4.83 -5.41 1.18
C SER A 175 -5.26 -6.84 1.47
N VAL A 176 -4.47 -7.85 1.11
CA VAL A 176 -4.74 -9.25 1.45
C VAL A 176 -4.66 -9.45 2.96
N THR A 177 -3.63 -8.92 3.62
CA THR A 177 -3.50 -8.98 5.08
C THR A 177 -4.68 -8.29 5.77
N ALA A 178 -5.07 -7.09 5.33
CA ALA A 178 -6.21 -6.36 5.88
C ALA A 178 -7.52 -7.14 5.69
N PHE A 179 -7.73 -7.76 4.52
CA PHE A 179 -8.90 -8.60 4.28
C PHE A 179 -8.93 -9.83 5.20
N ILE A 180 -7.82 -10.54 5.39
CA ILE A 180 -7.78 -11.73 6.27
C ILE A 180 -8.00 -11.33 7.73
N VAL A 181 -7.28 -10.31 8.22
CA VAL A 181 -7.31 -9.94 9.63
C VAL A 181 -8.59 -9.19 9.99
N ALA A 182 -8.92 -8.13 9.26
CA ALA A 182 -10.06 -7.27 9.59
C ALA A 182 -11.34 -7.70 8.88
N GLY A 183 -11.26 -8.17 7.64
CA GLY A 183 -12.43 -8.60 6.87
C GLY A 183 -12.98 -9.97 7.29
N LEU A 184 -12.09 -10.96 7.47
CA LEU A 184 -12.47 -12.32 7.91
C LEU A 184 -12.37 -12.51 9.43
N GLY A 185 -11.75 -11.58 10.16
CA GLY A 185 -11.55 -11.69 11.60
C GLY A 185 -10.46 -12.71 12.00
N ILE A 186 -9.61 -13.15 11.07
CA ILE A 186 -8.61 -14.19 11.33
C ILE A 186 -7.31 -13.54 11.79
N GLY A 187 -7.16 -13.38 13.10
CA GLY A 187 -6.03 -12.70 13.74
C GLY A 187 -4.77 -13.56 13.97
N SER A 188 -4.62 -14.72 13.30
CA SER A 188 -3.48 -15.62 13.53
C SER A 188 -2.16 -15.01 13.05
N ILE A 189 -1.03 -15.43 13.65
CA ILE A 189 0.31 -14.99 13.23
C ILE A 189 0.57 -15.25 11.74
N LEU A 190 0.01 -16.34 11.21
CA LEU A 190 0.10 -16.71 9.80
C LEU A 190 -0.59 -15.68 8.89
N SER A 191 -1.70 -15.09 9.34
CA SER A 191 -2.45 -14.08 8.58
C SER A 191 -1.66 -12.80 8.34
N TRP A 192 -0.76 -12.46 9.26
CA TRP A 192 0.15 -11.31 9.14
C TRP A 192 1.37 -11.60 8.28
N ILE A 193 1.94 -12.81 8.41
CA ILE A 193 3.25 -13.14 7.83
C ILE A 193 3.12 -13.72 6.41
N LEU A 194 2.15 -14.60 6.18
CA LEU A 194 2.08 -15.39 4.95
C LEU A 194 1.97 -14.54 3.67
N PRO A 195 1.09 -13.52 3.60
CA PRO A 195 1.03 -12.65 2.41
C PRO A 195 2.37 -11.95 2.14
N SER A 196 3.05 -11.52 3.20
CA SER A 196 4.34 -10.83 3.13
C SER A 196 5.47 -11.74 2.61
N ILE A 197 5.53 -12.99 3.05
CA ILE A 197 6.51 -13.97 2.55
C ILE A 197 6.31 -14.20 1.06
N ILE A 198 5.10 -14.58 0.65
CA ILE A 198 4.78 -14.92 -0.75
C ILE A 198 5.04 -13.71 -1.65
N GLY A 199 4.54 -12.54 -1.25
CA GLY A 199 4.72 -11.31 -2.02
C GLY A 199 6.18 -10.86 -2.10
N THR A 200 6.97 -11.03 -1.04
CA THR A 200 8.41 -10.70 -1.06
C THR A 200 9.18 -11.60 -2.01
N ILE A 201 8.94 -12.93 -2.00
CA ILE A 201 9.55 -13.87 -2.95
C ILE A 201 9.24 -13.42 -4.39
N TYR A 202 7.97 -13.08 -4.66
CA TYR A 202 7.54 -12.62 -5.97
C TYR A 202 8.21 -11.30 -6.39
N ILE A 203 8.34 -10.32 -5.47
CA ILE A 203 9.07 -9.07 -5.71
C ILE A 203 10.53 -9.34 -6.06
N LEU A 204 11.20 -10.22 -5.31
CA LEU A 204 12.61 -10.54 -5.54
C LEU A 204 12.83 -11.22 -6.90
N TYR A 205 11.97 -12.18 -7.26
CA TYR A 205 11.98 -12.83 -8.58
C TYR A 205 11.91 -11.79 -9.71
N TRP A 206 10.93 -10.88 -9.67
CA TRP A 206 10.78 -9.88 -10.72
C TRP A 206 11.89 -8.83 -10.71
N LYS A 207 12.39 -8.42 -9.54
CA LYS A 207 13.52 -7.49 -9.46
C LYS A 207 14.77 -8.05 -10.12
N ARG A 208 15.07 -9.35 -9.92
CA ARG A 208 16.18 -10.05 -10.58
C ARG A 208 15.98 -10.13 -12.10
N LYS A 209 14.77 -10.51 -12.53
CA LYS A 209 14.42 -10.56 -13.96
C LYS A 209 14.49 -9.21 -14.69
N LEU A 210 14.41 -8.11 -13.95
CA LEU A 210 14.44 -6.74 -14.47
C LEU A 210 15.83 -6.07 -14.39
N GLN A 211 16.86 -6.74 -13.87
CA GLN A 211 18.25 -6.29 -13.96
C GLN A 211 18.72 -6.33 -15.43
#